data_AF-A0A1V9ZGJ0-F1
#
_entry.id   AF-A0A1V9ZGJ0-F1
#
_cell.length_a   1.000
_cell.length_b   1.000
_cell.length_c   1.000
_cell.angle_alpha   90.00
_cell.angle_beta   90.00
_cell.angle_gamma   90.00
#
_symmetry.space_group_name_H-M   'P 1'
#
loop_
_entity.id
_entity.type
_entity.pdbx_description
1 polymer ?
#
loop_
_entity_poly.entity_id
_entity_poly.type
_entity_poly.pdbx_seq_one_letter_code
_entity_poly.pdbx_strand_id
1 'polypeptide(L)'
;MDDVSSRPTDDIEEDEDAARNDDVGTKRYTVQEQRAVIRQIHESNQILKQELAIEWREAKTMMGAAKQEKLQRLQKQSTSYTHKIEAEKRTIAKLETAIGRHHTELQRVRDEFVKSEKLESAAAAMRRLRALENRLEISLVKKNEVESINKHLRQQIDKVRRDRVVFDGIYKKLERETFEYGHRLDLASTELAKSIAGKEQIDKEVQELQALVEAEQQSYEKEFRELRLLIASSSHEASELARAIELAPEAEIVSGQLSPDQELSLHHTSALSSWKIAYDKAIATASSAEAAKYHALFAHIFAETGAPDAEKLTLEIQRKDEDNFKKFKHVEGLHKEVDDLRIELDKTKAALEAYKQQEGIGASVLDKTHLRALAAKLRAVEDKNTAMDIEHDETCVRLGRIKASVHSIFTLLHQTTDKQKTPSSHGSLTDITDANMLEYLETIEKCIIAQLQPTTAVTAGFAKPRIKHSSLFPGSLPAAEPAKVASPASRPSEEDERALTYDELKEAAHESYPST
;
A
#
# COMPACT_ATOMS: atom_id res chain seq x y z
N MET A 1 20.88 3.48 -91.31
CA MET A 1 20.47 2.13 -91.69
C MET A 1 19.92 2.21 -93.10
N ASP A 2 20.75 1.69 -94.01
CA ASP A 2 20.41 0.75 -95.08
C ASP A 2 19.74 1.21 -96.39
N ASP A 3 20.30 0.57 -97.43
CA ASP A 3 19.93 0.31 -98.83
C ASP A 3 19.87 1.46 -99.85
N VAL A 4 20.69 1.49 -100.91
CA VAL A 4 21.12 0.50 -101.93
C VAL A 4 20.08 0.29 -103.05
N SER A 5 20.57 0.50 -104.27
CA SER A 5 20.13 -0.03 -105.57
C SER A 5 18.69 0.17 -106.05
N SER A 6 18.54 0.66 -107.29
CA SER A 6 18.45 -0.25 -108.45
C SER A 6 18.11 0.51 -109.73
N ARG A 7 18.89 0.21 -110.78
CA ARG A 7 18.47 0.26 -112.19
C ARG A 7 17.23 -0.62 -112.40
N PRO A 8 16.49 -0.40 -113.49
CA PRO A 8 16.43 -1.47 -114.48
C PRO A 8 16.74 -1.00 -115.90
N THR A 9 17.54 -1.84 -116.56
CA THR A 9 17.61 -2.10 -118.00
C THR A 9 16.45 -2.99 -118.42
N ASP A 10 15.95 -2.81 -119.63
CA ASP A 10 15.37 -3.80 -120.57
C ASP A 10 15.13 -2.98 -121.87
N ASP A 11 15.89 -3.13 -122.96
CA ASP A 11 16.04 -4.27 -123.89
C ASP A 11 14.72 -4.70 -124.55
N ILE A 12 14.84 -5.16 -125.80
CA ILE A 12 13.86 -5.59 -126.82
C ILE A 12 13.87 -4.61 -128.01
N GLU A 13 14.79 -4.83 -128.97
CA GLU A 13 14.69 -5.78 -130.11
C GLU A 13 13.91 -5.12 -131.27
N GLU A 14 14.63 -4.72 -132.32
CA GLU A 14 14.94 -5.51 -133.53
C GLU A 14 13.78 -5.42 -134.54
N ASP A 15 14.07 -4.85 -135.71
CA ASP A 15 13.74 -5.49 -136.99
C ASP A 15 14.48 -4.72 -138.10
N GLU A 16 15.68 -5.22 -138.40
CA GLU A 16 16.31 -5.11 -139.70
C GLU A 16 15.58 -6.04 -140.67
N ASP A 17 14.78 -5.50 -141.60
CA ASP A 17 14.32 -6.27 -142.75
C ASP A 17 15.02 -5.80 -144.02
N ALA A 18 15.94 -6.66 -144.46
CA ALA A 18 16.61 -6.61 -145.73
C ALA A 18 15.80 -7.36 -146.80
N ALA A 19 15.91 -6.84 -148.02
CA ALA A 19 15.93 -7.59 -149.27
C ALA A 19 14.61 -7.91 -150.02
N ARG A 20 14.67 -7.52 -151.30
CA ARG A 20 14.40 -8.31 -152.52
C ARG A 20 13.16 -7.98 -153.36
N ASN A 21 13.53 -7.55 -154.56
CA ASN A 21 13.05 -7.97 -155.87
C ASN A 21 11.91 -7.21 -156.57
N ASP A 22 12.31 -6.82 -157.79
CA ASP A 22 11.58 -6.97 -159.04
C ASP A 22 10.58 -5.87 -159.44
N ASP A 23 11.10 -5.05 -160.36
CA ASP A 23 10.66 -5.04 -161.76
C ASP A 23 9.86 -3.82 -162.27
N VAL A 24 10.40 -3.32 -163.38
CA VAL A 24 9.82 -2.46 -164.42
C VAL A 24 9.10 -1.19 -163.99
N GLY A 25 9.82 -0.09 -164.19
CA GLY A 25 9.20 1.20 -164.42
C GLY A 25 10.23 2.30 -164.52
N THR A 26 11.08 2.27 -165.55
CA THR A 26 11.95 3.40 -165.92
C THR A 26 11.09 4.59 -166.38
N LYS A 27 10.38 5.20 -165.43
CA LYS A 27 9.88 6.57 -165.57
C LYS A 27 11.11 7.44 -165.35
N ARG A 28 11.63 8.01 -166.44
CA ARG A 28 12.56 9.14 -166.37
C ARG A 28 11.83 10.28 -165.68
N TYR A 29 11.82 10.27 -164.33
CA TYR A 29 11.45 11.41 -163.53
C TYR A 29 12.47 12.49 -163.84
N THR A 30 11.96 13.64 -164.23
CA THR A 30 12.79 14.79 -164.56
C THR A 30 13.57 15.21 -163.31
N VAL A 31 14.77 15.75 -163.45
CA VAL A 31 15.57 16.28 -162.32
C VAL A 31 14.77 17.27 -161.46
N GLN A 32 13.70 17.86 -162.00
CA GLN A 32 12.74 18.70 -161.29
C GLN A 32 11.87 17.94 -160.27
N GLU A 33 11.39 16.73 -160.58
CA GLU A 33 10.53 15.94 -159.69
C GLU A 33 11.32 15.37 -158.51
N GLN A 34 12.55 14.90 -158.73
CA GLN A 34 13.45 14.48 -157.63
C GLN A 34 13.82 15.66 -156.72
N ARG A 35 14.02 16.86 -157.28
CA ARG A 35 14.25 18.09 -156.49
C ARG A 35 12.99 18.56 -155.75
N ALA A 36 11.79 18.25 -156.23
CA ALA A 36 10.54 18.55 -155.52
C ALA A 36 10.37 17.65 -154.29
N VAL A 37 10.60 16.34 -154.43
CA VAL A 37 10.53 15.39 -153.31
C VAL A 37 11.60 15.68 -152.25
N ILE A 38 12.84 16.00 -152.65
CA ILE A 38 13.89 16.38 -151.70
C ILE A 38 13.53 17.68 -150.96
N ARG A 39 12.92 18.66 -151.65
CA ARG A 39 12.42 19.88 -150.99
C ARG A 39 11.30 19.58 -150.00
N GLN A 40 10.36 18.71 -150.35
CA GLN A 40 9.27 18.29 -149.46
C GLN A 40 9.81 17.56 -148.22
N ILE A 41 10.81 16.68 -148.37
CA ILE A 41 11.46 16.01 -147.24
C ILE A 41 12.26 16.99 -146.39
N HIS A 42 12.88 18.00 -147.01
CA HIS A 42 13.62 19.02 -146.27
C HIS A 42 12.67 19.92 -145.48
N GLU A 43 11.55 20.33 -146.07
CA GLU A 43 10.48 21.06 -145.41
C GLU A 43 9.86 20.24 -144.28
N SER A 44 9.56 18.95 -144.50
CA SER A 44 9.03 18.07 -143.44
C SER A 44 10.04 17.85 -142.32
N ASN A 45 11.34 17.69 -142.63
CA ASN A 45 12.39 17.64 -141.62
C ASN A 45 12.51 18.95 -140.83
N GLN A 46 12.33 20.07 -141.51
CA GLN A 46 12.41 21.38 -140.88
C GLN A 46 11.20 21.62 -139.96
N ILE A 47 10.01 21.16 -140.35
CA ILE A 47 8.80 21.16 -139.51
C ILE A 47 9.00 20.22 -138.30
N LEU A 48 9.44 18.98 -138.51
CA LEU A 48 9.69 18.05 -137.41
C LEU A 48 10.74 18.56 -136.41
N LYS A 49 11.79 19.23 -136.88
CA LYS A 49 12.76 19.89 -135.99
C LYS A 49 12.15 21.03 -135.19
N GLN A 50 11.21 21.78 -135.78
CA GLN A 50 10.48 22.84 -135.08
C GLN A 50 9.51 22.25 -134.05
N GLU A 51 8.77 21.21 -134.40
CA GLU A 51 7.87 20.49 -133.49
C GLU A 51 8.62 19.89 -132.32
N LEU A 52 9.73 19.18 -132.56
CA LEU A 52 10.58 18.64 -131.50
C LEU A 52 11.14 19.75 -130.60
N ALA A 53 11.50 20.91 -131.17
CA ALA A 53 11.96 22.05 -130.38
C ALA A 53 10.83 22.74 -129.58
N ILE A 54 9.58 22.64 -130.03
CA ILE A 54 8.41 23.10 -129.28
C ILE A 54 8.13 22.11 -128.15
N GLU A 55 8.02 20.81 -128.44
CA GLU A 55 7.80 19.77 -127.44
C GLU A 55 8.91 19.75 -126.37
N TRP A 56 10.17 19.91 -126.76
CA TRP A 56 11.27 19.98 -125.81
C TRP A 56 11.18 21.21 -124.90
N ARG A 57 10.76 22.37 -125.44
CA ARG A 57 10.52 23.57 -124.63
C ARG A 57 9.33 23.37 -123.70
N GLU A 58 8.24 22.79 -124.18
CA GLU A 58 7.04 22.50 -123.39
C GLU A 58 7.34 21.51 -122.26
N ALA A 59 8.00 20.38 -122.55
CA ALA A 59 8.44 19.41 -121.54
C ALA A 59 9.38 20.05 -120.50
N LYS A 60 10.29 20.92 -120.93
CA LYS A 60 11.18 21.66 -120.03
C LYS A 60 10.42 22.66 -119.15
N THR A 61 9.42 23.36 -119.71
CA THR A 61 8.55 24.26 -118.94
C THR A 61 7.65 23.50 -117.96
N MET A 62 7.10 22.36 -118.36
CA MET A 62 6.27 21.49 -117.52
C MET A 62 7.08 20.89 -116.36
N MET A 63 8.32 20.43 -116.64
CA MET A 63 9.22 19.94 -115.60
C MET A 63 9.65 21.07 -114.63
N GLY A 64 9.84 22.29 -115.14
CA GLY A 64 10.06 23.49 -114.33
C GLY A 64 8.86 23.83 -113.46
N ALA A 65 7.64 23.75 -114.01
CA ALA A 65 6.38 24.00 -113.29
C ALA A 65 6.14 22.95 -112.18
N ALA A 66 6.36 21.67 -112.45
CA ALA A 66 6.21 20.61 -111.45
C ALA A 66 7.21 20.74 -110.29
N LYS A 67 8.47 21.12 -110.58
CA LYS A 67 9.48 21.44 -109.56
C LYS A 67 9.09 22.68 -108.76
N GLN A 68 8.56 23.71 -109.42
CA GLN A 68 8.09 24.94 -108.77
C GLN A 68 6.89 24.68 -107.85
N GLU A 69 5.95 23.84 -108.26
CA GLU A 69 4.80 23.46 -107.42
C GLU A 69 5.25 22.68 -106.18
N LYS A 70 6.19 21.73 -106.33
CA LYS A 70 6.79 21.01 -105.19
C LYS A 70 7.53 21.97 -104.25
N LEU A 71 8.28 22.93 -104.79
CA LEU A 71 8.96 23.97 -104.01
C LEU A 71 7.96 24.84 -103.24
N GLN A 72 6.84 25.24 -103.87
CA GLN A 72 5.77 25.99 -103.19
C GLN A 72 5.10 25.17 -102.08
N ARG A 73 4.86 23.86 -102.28
CA ARG A 73 4.34 22.98 -101.22
C ARG A 73 5.30 22.88 -100.05
N LEU A 74 6.59 22.66 -100.32
CA LEU A 74 7.63 22.64 -99.28
C LEU A 74 7.77 23.98 -98.57
N GLN A 75 7.65 25.10 -99.29
CA GLN A 75 7.66 26.43 -98.70
C GLN A 75 6.44 26.65 -97.80
N LYS A 76 5.23 26.24 -98.22
CA LYS A 76 4.02 26.29 -97.37
C LYS A 76 4.13 25.38 -96.15
N GLN A 77 4.74 24.21 -96.29
CA GLN A 77 5.01 23.32 -95.15
C GLN A 77 6.04 23.92 -94.20
N SER A 78 7.14 24.47 -94.73
CA SER A 78 8.16 25.16 -93.95
C SER A 78 7.56 26.33 -93.18
N THR A 79 6.78 27.21 -93.84
CA THR A 79 6.12 28.31 -93.14
C THR A 79 5.12 27.80 -92.10
N SER A 80 4.34 26.75 -92.39
CA SER A 80 3.43 26.15 -91.40
C SER A 80 4.16 25.60 -90.18
N TYR A 81 5.26 24.88 -90.37
CA TYR A 81 6.07 24.38 -89.26
C TYR A 81 6.76 25.51 -88.50
N THR A 82 7.23 26.56 -89.17
CA THR A 82 7.76 27.76 -88.51
C THR A 82 6.71 28.40 -87.60
N HIS A 83 5.46 28.57 -88.08
CA HIS A 83 4.37 29.12 -87.27
C HIS A 83 4.01 28.21 -86.09
N LYS A 84 4.01 26.88 -86.28
CA LYS A 84 3.79 25.92 -85.18
C LYS A 84 4.89 25.98 -84.13
N ILE A 85 6.16 26.01 -84.55
CA ILE A 85 7.31 26.14 -83.67
C ILE A 85 7.24 27.46 -82.89
N GLU A 86 6.86 28.57 -83.54
CA GLU A 86 6.68 29.85 -82.86
C GLU A 86 5.53 29.82 -81.85
N ALA A 87 4.42 29.15 -82.17
CA ALA A 87 3.32 28.96 -81.24
C ALA A 87 3.74 28.13 -80.03
N GLU A 88 4.44 27.01 -80.25
CA GLU A 88 4.98 26.16 -79.17
C GLU A 88 5.98 26.92 -78.30
N LYS A 89 6.91 27.69 -78.90
CA LYS A 89 7.84 28.56 -78.15
C LYS A 89 7.10 29.57 -77.26
N ARG A 90 6.01 30.17 -77.75
CA ARG A 90 5.18 31.07 -76.94
C ARG A 90 4.48 30.31 -75.80
N THR A 91 4.04 29.07 -76.02
CA THR A 91 3.45 28.26 -74.94
C THR A 91 4.48 27.84 -73.89
N ILE A 92 5.70 27.47 -74.31
CA ILE A 92 6.81 27.13 -73.41
C ILE A 92 7.15 28.34 -72.54
N ALA A 93 7.33 29.53 -73.13
CA ALA A 93 7.61 30.74 -72.36
C ALA A 93 6.50 31.06 -71.32
N LYS A 94 5.22 30.85 -71.69
CA LYS A 94 4.10 31.00 -70.74
C LYS A 94 4.17 29.98 -69.60
N LEU A 95 4.51 28.72 -69.89
CA LEU A 95 4.66 27.68 -68.87
C LEU A 95 5.87 27.95 -67.96
N GLU A 96 7.00 28.38 -68.50
CA GLU A 96 8.19 28.76 -67.72
C GLU A 96 7.90 29.91 -66.76
N THR A 97 7.18 30.95 -67.21
CA THR A 97 6.76 32.05 -66.33
C THR A 97 5.76 31.57 -65.26
N ALA A 98 4.89 30.60 -65.56
CA ALA A 98 3.98 30.01 -64.59
C ALA A 98 4.73 29.16 -63.55
N ILE A 99 5.68 28.33 -63.99
CA ILE A 99 6.55 27.53 -63.11
C ILE A 99 7.36 28.46 -62.20
N GLY A 100 7.93 29.53 -62.73
CA GLY A 100 8.63 30.54 -61.94
C GLY A 100 7.75 31.15 -60.85
N ARG A 101 6.52 31.56 -61.20
CA ARG A 101 5.54 32.07 -60.22
C ARG A 101 5.16 31.05 -59.16
N HIS A 102 4.89 29.80 -59.56
CA HIS A 102 4.57 28.75 -58.60
C HIS A 102 5.76 28.40 -57.70
N HIS A 103 6.98 28.44 -58.21
CA HIS A 103 8.18 28.22 -57.41
C HIS A 103 8.37 29.33 -56.37
N THR A 104 8.20 30.60 -56.76
CA THR A 104 8.26 31.72 -55.81
C THR A 104 7.15 31.64 -54.76
N GLU A 105 5.95 31.21 -55.14
CA GLU A 105 4.84 31.05 -54.20
C GLU A 105 5.06 29.90 -53.23
N LEU A 106 5.59 28.77 -53.72
CA LEU A 106 5.95 27.63 -52.87
C LEU A 106 7.05 28.01 -51.88
N GLN A 107 8.05 28.78 -52.32
CA GLN A 107 9.10 29.29 -51.45
C GLN A 107 8.54 30.27 -50.41
N ARG A 108 7.63 31.16 -50.79
CA ARG A 108 6.94 32.07 -49.86
C ARG A 108 6.18 31.29 -48.78
N VAL A 109 5.38 30.30 -49.17
CA VAL A 109 4.63 29.46 -48.23
C VAL A 109 5.58 28.66 -47.32
N ARG A 110 6.70 28.17 -47.85
CA ARG A 110 7.70 27.45 -47.05
C ARG A 110 8.36 28.36 -46.02
N ASP A 111 8.73 29.57 -46.41
CA ASP A 111 9.32 30.56 -45.50
C ASP A 111 8.30 31.01 -44.45
N GLU A 112 7.02 31.15 -44.81
CA GLU A 112 5.92 31.43 -43.86
C GLU A 112 5.67 30.26 -42.90
N PHE A 113 5.79 29.02 -43.36
CA PHE A 113 5.63 27.84 -42.52
C PHE A 113 6.80 27.66 -41.54
N VAL A 114 8.04 27.90 -42.00
CA VAL A 114 9.25 27.89 -41.15
C VAL A 114 9.20 29.04 -40.13
N LYS A 115 8.70 30.20 -40.53
CA LYS A 115 8.44 31.34 -39.62
C LYS A 115 7.16 31.17 -38.81
N SER A 116 6.41 30.09 -38.97
CA SER A 116 5.17 29.91 -38.22
C SER A 116 5.52 29.68 -36.74
N GLU A 117 5.48 30.77 -35.97
CA GLU A 117 5.56 30.78 -34.51
C GLU A 117 4.61 29.75 -33.88
N LYS A 118 3.59 29.30 -34.61
CA LYS A 118 2.63 28.27 -34.19
C LYS A 118 3.31 26.94 -33.83
N LEU A 119 4.33 26.50 -34.57
CA LEU A 119 5.04 25.24 -34.26
C LEU A 119 5.97 25.40 -33.06
N GLU A 120 6.71 26.51 -32.98
CA GLU A 120 7.54 26.81 -31.80
C GLU A 120 6.70 27.06 -30.55
N SER A 121 5.54 27.72 -30.70
CA SER A 121 4.55 27.95 -29.66
C SER A 121 3.93 26.64 -29.18
N ALA A 122 3.60 25.71 -30.08
CA ALA A 122 3.13 24.37 -29.71
C ALA A 122 4.21 23.59 -28.95
N ALA A 123 5.46 23.60 -29.43
CA ALA A 123 6.57 22.97 -28.72
C ALA A 123 6.86 23.61 -27.36
N ALA A 124 6.73 24.94 -27.24
CA ALA A 124 6.84 25.67 -25.98
C ALA A 124 5.68 25.36 -25.02
N ALA A 125 4.46 25.22 -25.53
CA ALA A 125 3.30 24.79 -24.77
C ALA A 125 3.47 23.36 -24.23
N MET A 126 3.96 22.43 -25.05
CA MET A 126 4.28 21.06 -24.60
C MET A 126 5.36 21.04 -23.50
N ARG A 127 6.40 21.86 -23.63
CA ARG A 127 7.43 21.99 -22.58
C ARG A 127 6.84 22.52 -21.27
N ARG A 128 5.96 23.52 -21.35
CA ARG A 128 5.24 24.05 -20.17
C ARG A 128 4.31 23.01 -19.56
N LEU A 129 3.59 22.24 -20.38
CA LEU A 129 2.72 21.15 -19.92
C LEU A 129 3.53 20.12 -19.13
N ARG A 130 4.65 19.63 -19.68
CA ARG A 130 5.54 18.68 -18.99
C ARG A 130 6.10 19.24 -17.68
N ALA A 131 6.45 20.52 -17.63
CA ALA A 131 6.92 21.15 -16.41
C ALA A 131 5.82 21.26 -15.33
N LEU A 132 4.57 21.53 -15.75
CA LEU A 132 3.42 21.56 -14.85
C LEU A 132 3.04 20.16 -14.36
N GLU A 133 3.12 19.15 -15.24
CA GLU A 133 2.91 17.73 -14.89
C GLU A 133 3.93 17.27 -13.85
N ASN A 134 5.22 17.54 -14.06
CA ASN A 134 6.27 17.21 -13.10
C ASN A 134 6.04 17.96 -11.76
N ARG A 135 5.69 19.25 -11.81
CA ARG A 135 5.37 20.00 -10.59
C ARG A 135 4.16 19.43 -9.85
N LEU A 136 3.14 18.95 -10.57
CA LEU A 136 1.98 18.29 -9.99
C LEU A 136 2.36 16.95 -9.36
N GLU A 137 3.17 16.15 -10.05
CA GLU A 137 3.68 14.87 -9.53
C GLU A 137 4.46 15.06 -8.23
N ILE A 138 5.40 16.01 -8.20
CA ILE A 138 6.14 16.37 -6.97
C ILE A 138 5.17 16.81 -5.85
N SER A 139 4.14 17.60 -6.19
CA SER A 139 3.15 18.03 -5.21
C SER A 139 2.31 16.86 -4.68
N LEU A 140 1.99 15.86 -5.51
CA LEU A 140 1.26 14.67 -5.11
C LEU A 140 2.11 13.77 -4.21
N VAL A 141 3.39 13.59 -4.53
CA VAL A 141 4.33 12.85 -3.68
C VAL A 141 4.44 13.52 -2.31
N LYS A 142 4.68 14.84 -2.26
CA LYS A 142 4.72 15.60 -1.00
C LYS A 142 3.42 15.54 -0.21
N LYS A 143 2.27 15.58 -0.89
CA LYS A 143 0.97 15.41 -0.25
C LYS A 143 0.88 14.03 0.41
N ASN A 144 1.25 12.96 -0.30
CA ASN A 144 1.23 11.60 0.24
C ASN A 144 2.20 11.41 1.42
N GLU A 145 3.39 12.03 1.36
CA GLU A 145 4.35 12.06 2.48
C GLU A 145 3.73 12.73 3.71
N VAL A 146 3.13 13.92 3.53
CA VAL A 146 2.46 14.64 4.62
C VAL A 146 1.25 13.85 5.14
N GLU A 147 0.49 13.18 4.29
CA GLU A 147 -0.63 12.32 4.71
C GLU A 147 -0.13 11.12 5.54
N SER A 148 0.99 10.51 5.15
CA SER A 148 1.63 9.43 5.91
C SER A 148 2.11 9.91 7.28
N ILE A 149 2.81 11.05 7.33
CA ILE A 149 3.24 11.69 8.58
C ILE A 149 2.03 12.05 9.44
N ASN A 150 0.96 12.60 8.86
CA ASN A 150 -0.26 12.95 9.58
C ASN A 150 -0.94 11.71 10.17
N LYS A 151 -0.97 10.60 9.43
CA LYS A 151 -1.45 9.31 9.94
C LYS A 151 -0.62 8.81 11.11
N HIS A 152 0.72 8.91 11.02
CA HIS A 152 1.61 8.52 12.11
C HIS A 152 1.42 9.39 13.36
N LEU A 153 1.33 10.72 13.21
CA LEU A 153 1.07 11.65 14.31
C LEU A 153 -0.30 11.38 14.95
N ARG A 154 -1.34 11.07 14.18
CA ARG A 154 -2.65 10.67 14.72
C ARG A 154 -2.55 9.40 15.56
N GLN A 155 -1.81 8.40 15.09
CA GLN A 155 -1.58 7.17 15.84
C GLN A 155 -0.82 7.43 17.14
N GLN A 156 0.19 8.31 17.14
CA GLN A 156 0.89 8.73 18.35
C GLN A 156 -0.04 9.46 19.33
N ILE A 157 -0.89 10.37 18.84
CA ILE A 157 -1.90 11.05 19.66
C ILE A 157 -2.86 10.04 20.29
N ASP A 158 -3.35 9.07 19.52
CA ASP A 158 -4.27 8.05 20.03
C ASP A 158 -3.58 7.09 21.02
N LYS A 159 -2.29 6.81 20.85
CA LYS A 159 -1.48 6.11 21.86
C LYS A 159 -1.43 6.91 23.15
N VAL A 160 -1.00 8.17 23.10
CA VAL A 160 -0.89 9.05 24.28
C VAL A 160 -2.24 9.23 24.97
N ARG A 161 -3.34 9.32 24.21
CA ARG A 161 -4.70 9.40 24.78
C ARG A 161 -5.09 8.12 25.53
N ARG A 162 -4.80 6.94 24.98
CA ARG A 162 -5.03 5.67 25.66
C ARG A 162 -4.20 5.57 26.94
N ASP A 163 -2.91 5.92 26.85
CA ASP A 163 -2.02 5.93 28.00
C ASP A 163 -2.53 6.89 29.08
N ARG A 164 -3.00 8.10 28.71
CA ARG A 164 -3.61 9.05 29.65
C ARG A 164 -4.83 8.47 30.36
N VAL A 165 -5.73 7.80 29.64
CA VAL A 165 -6.92 7.17 30.26
C VAL A 165 -6.50 6.08 31.25
N VAL A 166 -5.48 5.29 30.93
CA VAL A 166 -4.92 4.28 31.84
C VAL A 166 -4.32 4.95 33.08
N PHE A 167 -3.50 5.99 32.90
CA PHE A 167 -2.91 6.74 34.02
C PHE A 167 -3.97 7.40 34.89
N ASP A 168 -4.98 8.07 34.32
CA ASP A 168 -6.11 8.65 35.06
C ASP A 168 -6.85 7.59 35.87
N GLY A 169 -7.01 6.37 35.32
CA GLY A 169 -7.57 5.23 36.04
C GLY A 169 -6.73 4.79 37.23
N ILE A 170 -5.41 4.73 37.06
CA ILE A 170 -4.44 4.41 38.12
C ILE A 170 -4.46 5.50 39.20
N TYR A 171 -4.39 6.79 38.83
CA TYR A 171 -4.45 7.91 39.76
C TYR A 171 -5.73 7.89 40.60
N LYS A 172 -6.90 7.72 39.98
CA LYS A 172 -8.18 7.58 40.71
C LYS A 172 -8.23 6.36 41.62
N LYS A 173 -7.49 5.30 41.31
CA LYS A 173 -7.38 4.12 42.19
C LYS A 173 -6.49 4.44 43.39
N LEU A 174 -5.31 5.02 43.17
CA LEU A 174 -4.43 5.46 44.25
C LEU A 174 -5.08 6.50 45.15
N GLU A 175 -5.83 7.45 44.61
CA GLU A 175 -6.57 8.44 45.42
C GLU A 175 -7.59 7.77 46.34
N ARG A 176 -8.36 6.80 45.82
CA ARG A 176 -9.32 6.02 46.62
C ARG A 176 -8.63 5.19 47.69
N GLU A 177 -7.58 4.46 47.33
CA GLU A 177 -6.79 3.68 48.29
C GLU A 177 -6.20 4.58 49.38
N THR A 178 -5.66 5.74 49.01
CA THR A 178 -5.12 6.74 49.96
C THR A 178 -6.20 7.23 50.92
N PHE A 179 -7.39 7.54 50.41
CA PHE A 179 -8.52 7.94 51.25
C PHE A 179 -8.96 6.82 52.20
N GLU A 180 -9.04 5.58 51.72
CA GLU A 180 -9.36 4.41 52.54
C GLU A 180 -8.31 4.12 53.62
N TYR A 181 -7.01 4.31 53.32
CA TYR A 181 -5.95 4.19 54.32
C TYR A 181 -6.02 5.30 55.36
N GLY A 182 -6.27 6.55 54.95
CA GLY A 182 -6.50 7.66 55.86
C GLY A 182 -7.67 7.40 56.79
N HIS A 183 -8.80 6.94 56.24
CA HIS A 183 -9.97 6.60 57.04
C HIS A 183 -9.70 5.45 58.04
N ARG A 184 -8.98 4.41 57.62
CA ARG A 184 -8.58 3.31 58.51
C ARG A 184 -7.66 3.78 59.64
N LEU A 185 -6.73 4.69 59.32
CA LEU A 185 -5.83 5.28 60.32
C LEU A 185 -6.60 6.14 61.32
N ASP A 186 -7.56 6.94 60.87
CA ASP A 186 -8.43 7.72 61.75
C ASP A 186 -9.24 6.81 62.68
N LEU A 187 -9.85 5.75 62.14
CA LEU A 187 -10.59 4.77 62.95
C LEU A 187 -9.68 4.13 64.01
N ALA A 188 -8.51 3.62 63.63
CA ALA A 188 -7.55 3.04 64.56
C ALA A 188 -7.05 4.05 65.60
N SER A 189 -6.86 5.31 65.21
CA SER A 189 -6.48 6.39 66.14
C SER A 189 -7.59 6.66 67.15
N THR A 190 -8.86 6.71 66.72
CA THR A 190 -9.99 6.89 67.65
C THR A 190 -10.17 5.70 68.60
N GLU A 191 -9.93 4.47 68.14
CA GLU A 191 -9.96 3.28 68.97
C GLU A 191 -8.82 3.28 70.00
N LEU A 192 -7.60 3.62 69.57
CA LEU A 192 -6.46 3.78 70.46
C LEU A 192 -6.72 4.87 71.51
N ALA A 193 -7.28 6.02 71.12
CA ALA A 193 -7.64 7.09 72.05
C ALA A 193 -8.67 6.62 73.09
N LYS A 194 -9.69 5.84 72.68
CA LYS A 194 -10.64 5.22 73.61
C LYS A 194 -9.96 4.23 74.56
N SER A 195 -9.05 3.40 74.06
CA SER A 195 -8.30 2.45 74.88
C SER A 195 -7.40 3.15 75.89
N ILE A 196 -6.74 4.26 75.50
CA ILE A 196 -5.91 5.07 76.40
C ILE A 196 -6.79 5.70 77.49
N ALA A 197 -7.92 6.30 77.12
CA ALA A 197 -8.85 6.87 78.10
C ALA A 197 -9.41 5.80 79.07
N GLY A 198 -9.69 4.59 78.57
CA GLY A 198 -10.09 3.46 79.41
C GLY A 198 -8.99 3.02 80.38
N LYS A 199 -7.73 2.97 79.92
CA LYS A 199 -6.58 2.69 80.77
C LYS A 199 -6.40 3.77 81.84
N GLU A 200 -6.48 5.04 81.47
CA GLU A 200 -6.36 6.15 82.43
C GLU A 200 -7.45 6.10 83.52
N GLN A 201 -8.65 5.63 83.18
CA GLN A 201 -9.71 5.43 84.16
C GLN A 201 -9.37 4.30 85.15
N ILE A 202 -8.88 3.17 84.65
CA ILE A 202 -8.43 2.05 85.51
C ILE A 202 -7.26 2.48 86.38
N ASP A 203 -6.28 3.20 85.83
CA ASP A 203 -5.12 3.67 86.58
C ASP A 203 -5.53 4.61 87.73
N LYS A 204 -6.57 5.45 87.53
CA LYS A 204 -7.16 6.27 88.61
C LYS A 204 -7.81 5.42 89.68
N GLU A 205 -8.65 4.45 89.31
CA GLU A 205 -9.31 3.55 90.25
C GLU A 205 -8.28 2.75 91.08
N VAL A 206 -7.20 2.29 90.44
CA VAL A 206 -6.09 1.62 91.12
C VAL A 206 -5.40 2.56 92.12
N GLN A 207 -5.13 3.81 91.75
CA GLN A 207 -4.54 4.81 92.65
C GLN A 207 -5.46 5.13 93.84
N GLU A 208 -6.77 5.26 93.61
CA GLU A 208 -7.76 5.49 94.67
C GLU A 208 -7.82 4.30 95.65
N LEU A 209 -7.82 3.07 95.13
CA LEU A 209 -7.77 1.86 95.96
C LEU A 209 -6.46 1.75 96.75
N GLN A 210 -5.33 2.08 96.14
CA GLN A 210 -4.03 2.13 96.84
C GLN A 210 -4.06 3.15 97.98
N ALA A 211 -4.56 4.36 97.73
CA ALA A 211 -4.69 5.37 98.76
C ALA A 211 -5.63 4.94 99.90
N LEU A 212 -6.72 4.23 99.59
CA LEU A 212 -7.63 3.67 100.59
C LEU A 212 -6.93 2.61 101.45
N VAL A 213 -6.23 1.66 100.82
CA VAL A 213 -5.47 0.60 101.51
C VAL A 213 -4.38 1.19 102.40
N GLU A 214 -3.64 2.19 101.92
CA GLU A 214 -2.62 2.87 102.72
C GLU A 214 -3.23 3.59 103.92
N ALA A 215 -4.37 4.26 103.75
CA ALA A 215 -5.07 4.92 104.85
C ALA A 215 -5.57 3.90 105.89
N GLU A 216 -6.14 2.77 105.44
CA GLU A 216 -6.62 1.69 106.29
C GLU A 216 -5.46 1.03 107.06
N GLN A 217 -4.34 0.76 106.37
CA GLN A 217 -3.13 0.25 106.98
C GLN A 217 -2.59 1.22 108.05
N GLN A 218 -2.59 2.52 107.78
CA GLN A 218 -2.19 3.52 108.77
C GLN A 218 -3.12 3.55 109.98
N SER A 219 -4.44 3.38 109.82
CA SER A 219 -5.35 3.23 110.96
C SER A 219 -5.07 1.96 111.74
N TYR A 220 -4.91 0.81 111.08
CA TYR A 220 -4.58 -0.45 111.74
C TYR A 220 -3.26 -0.36 112.49
N GLU A 221 -2.22 0.27 111.93
CA GLU A 221 -0.94 0.46 112.60
C GLU A 221 -1.03 1.38 113.82
N LYS A 222 -1.93 2.38 113.81
CA LYS A 222 -2.22 3.22 114.98
C LYS A 222 -2.92 2.41 116.06
N GLU A 223 -4.02 1.75 115.73
CA GLU A 223 -4.77 0.89 116.66
C GLU A 223 -3.88 -0.22 117.23
N PHE A 224 -3.05 -0.84 116.41
CA PHE A 224 -2.12 -1.89 116.85
C PHE A 224 -0.98 -1.34 117.72
N ARG A 225 -0.53 -0.10 117.51
CA ARG A 225 0.39 0.58 118.45
C ARG A 225 -0.30 0.85 119.79
N GLU A 226 -1.52 1.34 119.78
CA GLU A 226 -2.31 1.59 120.99
C GLU A 226 -2.55 0.31 121.79
N LEU A 227 -2.98 -0.78 121.13
CA LEU A 227 -3.12 -2.09 121.79
C LEU A 227 -1.81 -2.60 122.38
N ARG A 228 -0.68 -2.46 121.68
CA ARG A 228 0.63 -2.86 122.22
C ARG A 228 1.03 -2.04 123.44
N LEU A 229 0.77 -0.73 123.43
CA LEU A 229 1.02 0.11 124.59
C LEU A 229 0.13 -0.30 125.77
N LEU A 230 -1.15 -0.60 125.53
CA LEU A 230 -2.07 -1.06 126.57
C LEU A 230 -1.62 -2.40 127.16
N ILE A 231 -1.25 -3.37 126.32
CA ILE A 231 -0.69 -4.66 126.75
C ILE A 231 0.62 -4.46 127.52
N ALA A 232 1.50 -3.57 127.08
CA ALA A 232 2.74 -3.27 127.79
C ALA A 232 2.47 -2.66 129.16
N SER A 233 1.51 -1.73 129.27
CA SER A 233 1.09 -1.16 130.56
C SER A 233 0.44 -2.20 131.46
N SER A 234 -0.46 -3.05 130.94
CA SER A 234 -1.09 -4.11 131.73
C SER A 234 -0.11 -5.21 132.12
N SER A 235 0.87 -5.52 131.26
CA SER A 235 1.95 -6.47 131.55
C SER A 235 2.90 -5.90 132.57
N HIS A 236 3.21 -4.60 132.51
CA HIS A 236 4.00 -3.93 133.53
C HIS A 236 3.28 -3.92 134.88
N GLU A 237 2.00 -3.53 134.91
CA GLU A 237 1.15 -3.60 136.11
C GLU A 237 1.02 -5.04 136.63
N ALA A 238 0.76 -6.02 135.76
CA ALA A 238 0.70 -7.42 136.14
C ALA A 238 2.05 -7.97 136.60
N SER A 239 3.16 -7.50 136.04
CA SER A 239 4.52 -7.85 136.48
C SER A 239 4.86 -7.19 137.81
N GLU A 240 4.38 -5.97 138.07
CA GLU A 240 4.51 -5.31 139.37
C GLU A 240 3.66 -6.02 140.42
N LEU A 241 2.44 -6.43 140.09
CA LEU A 241 1.57 -7.26 140.94
C LEU A 241 2.17 -8.65 141.14
N ALA A 242 2.71 -9.30 140.11
CA ALA A 242 3.39 -10.59 140.22
C ALA A 242 4.67 -10.49 141.05
N ARG A 243 5.44 -9.40 140.91
CA ARG A 243 6.61 -9.12 141.76
C ARG A 243 6.20 -8.79 143.20
N ALA A 244 5.02 -8.19 143.40
CA ALA A 244 4.44 -8.00 144.73
C ALA A 244 3.93 -9.32 145.33
N ILE A 245 3.51 -10.29 144.50
CA ILE A 245 3.14 -11.66 144.90
C ILE A 245 4.38 -12.54 145.12
N GLU A 246 5.46 -12.38 144.36
CA GLU A 246 6.76 -13.08 144.56
C GLU A 246 7.50 -12.57 145.82
N LEU A 247 7.21 -11.34 146.27
CA LEU A 247 7.65 -10.80 147.56
C LEU A 247 6.70 -11.18 148.72
N ALA A 248 5.73 -12.06 148.49
CA ALA A 248 5.00 -12.76 149.54
C ALA A 248 5.60 -14.18 149.69
N PRO A 249 5.87 -14.64 150.93
CA PRO A 249 6.52 -15.92 151.14
C PRO A 249 5.65 -17.07 150.61
N GLU A 250 6.34 -17.99 149.93
CA GLU A 250 5.86 -19.21 149.29
C GLU A 250 4.70 -19.88 150.05
N ALA A 251 3.55 -19.96 149.38
CA ALA A 251 2.54 -20.96 149.66
C ALA A 251 2.38 -21.81 148.39
N GLU A 252 3.12 -22.91 148.38
CA GLU A 252 2.61 -24.28 148.30
C GLU A 252 1.24 -24.51 147.63
N ILE A 253 1.09 -25.70 147.03
CA ILE A 253 -0.18 -26.41 146.72
C ILE A 253 -0.71 -26.11 145.29
N VAL A 254 -1.10 -27.05 144.43
CA VAL A 254 -1.19 -28.52 144.50
C VAL A 254 -1.50 -29.02 143.08
N SER A 255 -1.06 -30.24 142.81
CA SER A 255 -1.60 -31.11 141.78
C SER A 255 -3.11 -31.34 141.99
N GLY A 256 -3.95 -30.49 141.38
CA GLY A 256 -5.41 -30.56 141.47
C GLY A 256 -6.01 -31.44 140.38
N GLN A 257 -6.71 -32.50 140.79
CA GLN A 257 -7.58 -33.31 139.94
C GLN A 257 -8.56 -32.46 139.13
N LEU A 258 -8.70 -32.80 137.85
CA LEU A 258 -9.63 -32.19 136.90
C LEU A 258 -11.08 -32.30 137.41
N SER A 259 -11.78 -31.18 137.34
CA SER A 259 -13.21 -31.07 137.60
C SER A 259 -14.02 -31.66 136.43
N PRO A 260 -15.18 -32.30 136.68
CA PRO A 260 -16.02 -32.89 135.63
C PRO A 260 -16.48 -31.89 134.54
N ASP A 261 -16.42 -30.58 134.79
CA ASP A 261 -16.70 -29.54 133.78
C ASP A 261 -15.55 -29.31 132.78
N GLN A 262 -14.30 -29.58 133.16
CA GLN A 262 -13.15 -29.52 132.24
C GLN A 262 -13.10 -30.76 131.31
N GLU A 263 -13.61 -31.90 131.76
CA GLU A 263 -13.75 -33.10 130.92
C GLU A 263 -14.82 -32.93 129.82
N LEU A 264 -15.93 -32.20 130.07
CA LEU A 264 -16.97 -31.92 129.07
C LEU A 264 -16.48 -30.99 127.95
N SER A 265 -15.68 -29.98 128.27
CA SER A 265 -15.04 -29.08 127.29
C SER A 265 -14.03 -29.84 126.40
N LEU A 266 -13.24 -30.73 127.00
CA LEU A 266 -12.34 -31.62 126.26
C LEU A 266 -13.11 -32.61 125.38
N HIS A 267 -14.26 -33.11 125.83
CA HIS A 267 -15.10 -34.00 125.03
C HIS A 267 -15.78 -33.27 123.85
N HIS A 268 -16.17 -32.00 124.04
CA HIS A 268 -16.74 -31.17 122.97
C HIS A 268 -15.69 -30.78 121.91
N THR A 269 -14.48 -30.40 122.35
CA THR A 269 -13.36 -30.10 121.43
C THR A 269 -12.81 -31.36 120.74
N SER A 270 -12.82 -32.51 121.42
CA SER A 270 -12.53 -33.84 120.86
C SER A 270 -13.57 -34.29 119.81
N ALA A 271 -14.86 -34.01 120.05
CA ALA A 271 -15.92 -34.32 119.09
C ALA A 271 -15.83 -33.42 117.84
N LEU A 272 -15.54 -32.13 118.01
CA LEU A 272 -15.33 -31.21 116.90
C LEU A 272 -14.07 -31.56 116.08
N SER A 273 -12.98 -31.98 116.72
CA SER A 273 -11.79 -32.44 116.02
C SER A 273 -12.03 -33.75 115.27
N SER A 274 -12.77 -34.68 115.86
CA SER A 274 -13.20 -35.93 115.20
C SER A 274 -14.09 -35.67 113.99
N TRP A 275 -15.00 -34.69 114.07
CA TRP A 275 -15.85 -34.28 112.95
C TRP A 275 -15.06 -33.60 111.83
N LYS A 276 -14.10 -32.74 112.18
CA LYS A 276 -13.18 -32.12 111.21
C LYS A 276 -12.30 -33.16 110.50
N ILE A 277 -11.76 -34.13 111.23
CA ILE A 277 -10.98 -35.24 110.64
C ILE A 277 -11.84 -36.10 109.72
N ALA A 278 -13.10 -36.37 110.08
CA ALA A 278 -14.03 -37.09 109.22
C ALA A 278 -14.39 -36.31 107.95
N TYR A 279 -14.58 -34.99 108.06
CA TYR A 279 -14.84 -34.09 106.94
C TYR A 279 -13.64 -33.99 106.00
N ASP A 280 -12.43 -33.77 106.52
CA ASP A 280 -11.20 -33.73 105.73
C ASP A 280 -10.93 -35.08 105.05
N LYS A 281 -11.24 -36.19 105.74
CA LYS A 281 -11.17 -37.54 105.16
C LYS A 281 -12.21 -37.76 104.07
N ALA A 282 -13.41 -37.20 104.19
CA ALA A 282 -14.46 -37.26 103.16
C ALA A 282 -14.11 -36.43 101.92
N ILE A 283 -13.47 -35.26 102.09
CA ILE A 283 -12.95 -34.47 100.97
C ILE A 283 -11.80 -35.20 100.28
N ALA A 284 -10.87 -35.79 101.05
CA ALA A 284 -9.76 -36.55 100.49
C ALA A 284 -10.24 -37.81 99.73
N THR A 285 -11.27 -38.50 100.23
CA THR A 285 -11.83 -39.66 99.52
C THR A 285 -12.67 -39.25 98.30
N ALA A 286 -13.39 -38.12 98.34
CA ALA A 286 -14.07 -37.57 97.17
C ALA A 286 -13.07 -37.18 96.06
N SER A 287 -12.00 -36.47 96.43
CA SER A 287 -10.89 -36.13 95.52
C SER A 287 -10.18 -37.36 94.96
N SER A 288 -9.93 -38.37 95.79
CA SER A 288 -9.33 -39.65 95.37
C SER A 288 -10.25 -40.46 94.44
N ALA A 289 -11.57 -40.47 94.68
CA ALA A 289 -12.54 -41.14 93.82
C ALA A 289 -12.64 -40.45 92.45
N GLU A 290 -12.52 -39.13 92.40
CA GLU A 290 -12.48 -38.38 91.15
C GLU A 290 -11.18 -38.63 90.38
N ALA A 291 -10.03 -38.65 91.06
CA ALA A 291 -8.75 -39.05 90.47
C ALA A 291 -8.78 -40.47 89.90
N ALA A 292 -9.44 -41.41 90.58
CA ALA A 292 -9.61 -42.79 90.10
C ALA A 292 -10.48 -42.88 88.83
N LYS A 293 -11.52 -42.04 88.71
CA LYS A 293 -12.34 -41.95 87.49
C LYS A 293 -11.52 -41.44 86.30
N TYR A 294 -10.74 -40.37 86.47
CA TYR A 294 -9.87 -39.88 85.41
C TYR A 294 -8.80 -40.90 85.03
N HIS A 295 -8.24 -41.63 86.01
CA HIS A 295 -7.28 -42.69 85.74
C HIS A 295 -7.88 -43.83 84.91
N ALA A 296 -9.13 -44.23 85.20
CA ALA A 296 -9.85 -45.23 84.42
C ALA A 296 -10.15 -44.76 82.98
N LEU A 297 -10.50 -43.48 82.80
CA LEU A 297 -10.72 -42.87 81.48
C LEU A 297 -9.42 -42.80 80.67
N PHE A 298 -8.30 -42.40 81.29
CA PHE A 298 -7.00 -42.39 80.63
C PHE A 298 -6.54 -43.81 80.25
N ALA A 299 -6.75 -44.80 81.12
CA ALA A 299 -6.46 -46.20 80.80
C ALA A 299 -7.28 -46.71 79.60
N HIS A 300 -8.55 -46.30 79.48
CA HIS A 300 -9.38 -46.62 78.31
C HIS A 300 -8.83 -45.95 77.04
N ILE A 301 -8.48 -44.67 77.12
CA ILE A 301 -7.91 -43.93 75.98
C ILE A 301 -6.58 -44.54 75.55
N PHE A 302 -5.70 -44.92 76.47
CA PHE A 302 -4.43 -45.57 76.13
C PHE A 302 -4.61 -46.96 75.51
N ALA A 303 -5.61 -47.72 75.96
CA ALA A 303 -5.94 -49.02 75.38
C ALA A 303 -6.45 -48.91 73.93
N GLU A 304 -7.24 -47.88 73.62
CA GLU A 304 -7.76 -47.63 72.28
C GLU A 304 -6.75 -46.96 71.34
N THR A 305 -5.92 -46.06 71.86
CA THR A 305 -4.95 -45.29 71.05
C THR A 305 -3.59 -45.97 70.90
N GLY A 306 -3.26 -46.95 71.76
CA GLY A 306 -1.99 -47.67 71.73
C GLY A 306 -0.77 -46.87 72.19
N ALA A 307 -0.98 -45.65 72.72
CA ALA A 307 0.09 -44.81 73.24
C ALA A 307 0.33 -45.10 74.74
N PRO A 308 1.56 -45.40 75.17
CA PRO A 308 1.83 -45.86 76.54
C PRO A 308 1.96 -44.74 77.58
N ASP A 309 1.95 -43.47 77.18
CA ASP A 309 2.28 -42.33 78.04
C ASP A 309 1.44 -41.10 77.72
N ALA A 310 0.95 -40.40 78.74
CA ALA A 310 0.11 -39.20 78.63
C ALA A 310 0.81 -38.09 77.85
N GLU A 311 2.12 -37.91 78.08
CA GLU A 311 2.91 -36.87 77.40
C GLU A 311 3.10 -37.17 75.91
N LYS A 312 3.23 -38.45 75.53
CA LYS A 312 3.35 -38.83 74.12
C LYS A 312 2.02 -38.65 73.39
N LEU A 313 0.89 -38.94 74.06
CA LEU A 313 -0.43 -38.71 73.49
C LEU A 313 -0.71 -37.22 73.27
N THR A 314 -0.36 -36.35 74.22
CA THR A 314 -0.52 -34.89 74.02
C THR A 314 0.37 -34.35 72.91
N LEU A 315 1.62 -34.83 72.78
CA LEU A 315 2.49 -34.47 71.66
C LEU A 315 1.95 -34.95 70.30
N GLU A 316 1.39 -36.17 70.24
CA GLU A 316 0.76 -36.71 69.03
C GLU A 316 -0.51 -35.92 68.65
N ILE A 317 -1.33 -35.55 69.64
CA ILE A 317 -2.51 -34.70 69.46
C ILE A 317 -2.08 -33.31 68.98
N GLN A 318 -1.09 -32.69 69.63
CA GLN A 318 -0.59 -31.39 69.23
C GLN A 318 -0.05 -31.40 67.80
N ARG A 319 0.71 -32.45 67.42
CA ARG A 319 1.17 -32.62 66.04
C ARG A 319 0.00 -32.77 65.06
N LYS A 320 -1.01 -33.58 65.39
CA LYS A 320 -2.19 -33.75 64.53
C LYS A 320 -3.04 -32.49 64.47
N ASP A 321 -3.09 -31.71 65.53
CA ASP A 321 -3.77 -30.41 65.58
C ASP A 321 -3.03 -29.38 64.75
N GLU A 322 -1.69 -29.36 64.78
CA GLU A 322 -0.88 -28.52 63.89
C GLU A 322 -1.08 -28.90 62.41
N ASP A 323 -1.10 -30.21 62.09
CA ASP A 323 -1.34 -30.70 60.74
C ASP A 323 -2.79 -30.42 60.29
N ASN A 324 -3.77 -30.54 61.19
CA ASN A 324 -5.15 -30.16 60.94
C ASN A 324 -5.29 -28.65 60.76
N PHE A 325 -4.57 -27.85 61.53
CA PHE A 325 -4.57 -26.39 61.40
C PHE A 325 -4.00 -25.95 60.04
N LYS A 326 -2.90 -26.58 59.59
CA LYS A 326 -2.36 -26.35 58.24
C LYS A 326 -3.37 -26.71 57.15
N LYS A 327 -4.05 -27.86 57.27
CA LYS A 327 -5.11 -28.26 56.33
C LYS A 327 -6.28 -27.29 56.36
N PHE A 328 -6.71 -26.85 57.55
CA PHE A 328 -7.79 -25.89 57.70
C PHE A 328 -7.44 -24.55 57.06
N LYS A 329 -6.21 -24.06 57.27
CA LYS A 329 -5.71 -22.85 56.61
C LYS A 329 -5.64 -23.00 55.08
N HIS A 330 -5.25 -24.17 54.59
CA HIS A 330 -5.26 -24.44 53.16
C HIS A 330 -6.68 -24.47 52.59
N VAL A 331 -7.63 -25.11 53.27
CA VAL A 331 -9.05 -25.13 52.89
C VAL A 331 -9.67 -23.74 52.95
N GLU A 332 -9.34 -22.94 53.96
CA GLU A 332 -9.75 -21.53 54.06
C GLU A 332 -9.19 -20.71 52.89
N GLY A 333 -7.92 -20.94 52.52
CA GLY A 333 -7.30 -20.35 51.34
C GLY A 333 -8.01 -20.72 50.04
N LEU A 334 -8.34 -22.01 49.86
CA LEU A 334 -9.09 -22.49 48.69
C LEU A 334 -10.51 -21.92 48.65
N HIS A 335 -11.20 -21.79 49.79
CA HIS A 335 -12.51 -21.14 49.82
C HIS A 335 -12.42 -19.67 49.41
N LYS A 336 -11.40 -18.95 49.88
CA LYS A 336 -11.16 -17.58 49.47
C LYS A 336 -10.87 -17.48 47.96
N GLU A 337 -10.07 -18.39 47.42
CA GLU A 337 -9.80 -18.46 45.98
C GLU A 337 -11.08 -18.77 45.17
N VAL A 338 -11.95 -19.65 45.66
CA VAL A 338 -13.26 -19.94 45.05
C VAL A 338 -14.15 -18.70 45.03
N ASP A 339 -14.16 -17.92 46.12
CA ASP A 339 -14.93 -16.68 46.19
C ASP A 339 -14.36 -15.59 45.28
N ASP A 340 -13.03 -15.44 45.23
CA ASP A 340 -12.35 -14.51 44.32
C ASP A 340 -12.63 -14.88 42.85
N LEU A 341 -12.57 -16.18 42.50
CA LEU A 341 -12.89 -16.67 41.16
C LEU A 341 -14.37 -16.46 40.80
N ARG A 342 -15.30 -16.59 41.77
CA ARG A 342 -16.72 -16.27 41.57
C ARG A 342 -16.92 -14.80 41.27
N ILE A 343 -16.24 -13.91 41.99
CA ILE A 343 -16.29 -12.48 41.76
C ILE A 343 -15.77 -12.14 40.35
N GLU A 344 -14.66 -12.72 39.92
CA GLU A 344 -14.14 -12.53 38.55
C GLU A 344 -15.07 -13.11 37.48
N LEU A 345 -15.68 -14.26 37.74
CA LEU A 345 -16.67 -14.87 36.85
C LEU A 345 -17.91 -13.99 36.70
N ASP A 346 -18.39 -13.36 37.77
CA ASP A 346 -19.53 -12.45 37.71
C ASP A 346 -19.17 -11.12 37.02
N LYS A 347 -17.97 -10.58 37.25
CA LYS A 347 -17.46 -9.41 36.51
C LYS A 347 -17.35 -9.68 35.01
N THR A 348 -16.78 -10.82 34.63
CA THR A 348 -16.61 -11.19 33.21
C THR A 348 -17.96 -11.45 32.54
N LYS A 349 -18.91 -12.09 33.22
CA LYS A 349 -20.29 -12.21 32.75
C LYS A 349 -20.97 -10.87 32.58
N ALA A 350 -20.83 -9.96 33.54
CA ALA A 350 -21.40 -8.62 33.45
C ALA A 350 -20.80 -7.81 32.28
N ALA A 351 -19.49 -7.91 32.06
CA ALA A 351 -18.83 -7.30 30.91
C ALA A 351 -19.32 -7.89 29.58
N LEU A 352 -19.54 -9.20 29.52
CA LEU A 352 -20.07 -9.88 28.33
C LEU A 352 -21.51 -9.48 28.03
N GLU A 353 -22.37 -9.34 29.05
CA GLU A 353 -23.73 -8.82 28.87
C GLU A 353 -23.74 -7.34 28.47
N ALA A 354 -22.86 -6.51 29.04
CA ALA A 354 -22.70 -5.12 28.60
C ALA A 354 -22.25 -5.03 27.14
N TYR A 355 -21.30 -5.87 26.71
CA TYR A 355 -20.84 -5.93 25.33
C TYR A 355 -21.96 -6.37 24.37
N LYS A 356 -22.73 -7.41 24.73
CA LYS A 356 -23.91 -7.85 23.97
C LYS A 356 -24.97 -6.75 23.84
N GLN A 357 -25.23 -6.01 24.92
CA GLN A 357 -26.18 -4.88 24.90
C GLN A 357 -25.66 -3.74 24.01
N GLN A 358 -24.35 -3.49 24.01
CA GLN A 358 -23.70 -2.49 23.17
C GLN A 358 -23.69 -2.87 21.67
N GLU A 359 -23.46 -4.15 21.34
CA GLU A 359 -23.54 -4.67 19.98
C GLU A 359 -24.98 -4.84 19.46
N GLY A 360 -25.92 -5.20 20.34
CA GLY A 360 -27.27 -5.62 19.96
C GLY A 360 -28.15 -4.53 19.36
N ILE A 361 -28.01 -3.27 19.80
CA ILE A 361 -29.00 -2.21 19.47
C ILE A 361 -28.37 -1.04 18.70
N GLY A 362 -27.14 -0.63 19.04
CA GLY A 362 -26.49 0.53 18.42
C GLY A 362 -25.58 0.18 17.24
N ALA A 363 -24.76 -0.87 17.39
CA ALA A 363 -23.80 -1.27 16.36
C ALA A 363 -24.52 -1.90 15.14
N SER A 364 -25.52 -2.75 15.35
CA SER A 364 -26.21 -3.44 14.24
C SER A 364 -26.97 -2.47 13.31
N VAL A 365 -27.52 -1.36 13.81
CA VAL A 365 -28.25 -0.40 12.98
C VAL A 365 -27.29 0.43 12.13
N LEU A 366 -26.23 0.98 12.74
CA LEU A 366 -25.22 1.74 12.01
C LEU A 366 -24.49 0.86 10.98
N ASP A 367 -24.09 -0.35 11.37
CA ASP A 367 -23.40 -1.28 10.49
C ASP A 367 -24.31 -1.73 9.34
N LYS A 368 -25.60 -1.96 9.60
CA LYS A 368 -26.59 -2.25 8.54
C LYS A 368 -26.82 -1.07 7.61
N THR A 369 -26.81 0.17 8.09
CA THR A 369 -26.88 1.34 7.21
C THR A 369 -25.61 1.50 6.37
N HIS A 370 -24.44 1.24 6.96
CA HIS A 370 -23.17 1.33 6.26
C HIS A 370 -23.03 0.23 5.20
N LEU A 371 -23.41 -1.00 5.52
CA LEU A 371 -23.48 -2.13 4.59
C LEU A 371 -24.46 -1.87 3.45
N ARG A 372 -25.64 -1.27 3.71
CA ARG A 372 -26.56 -0.87 2.64
C ARG A 372 -25.96 0.21 1.74
N ALA A 373 -25.26 1.20 2.31
CA ALA A 373 -24.61 2.25 1.54
C ALA A 373 -23.46 1.70 0.68
N LEU A 374 -22.66 0.77 1.22
CA LEU A 374 -21.62 0.05 0.48
C LEU A 374 -22.21 -0.82 -0.63
N ALA A 375 -23.28 -1.57 -0.35
CA ALA A 375 -23.97 -2.38 -1.36
C ALA A 375 -24.57 -1.51 -2.49
N ALA A 376 -25.10 -0.33 -2.17
CA ALA A 376 -25.60 0.61 -3.17
C ALA A 376 -24.47 1.18 -4.02
N LYS A 377 -23.32 1.50 -3.42
CA LYS A 377 -22.12 1.92 -4.17
C LYS A 377 -21.59 0.82 -5.07
N LEU A 378 -21.57 -0.43 -4.59
CA LEU A 378 -21.14 -1.58 -5.38
C LEU A 378 -22.03 -1.77 -6.61
N ARG A 379 -23.36 -1.77 -6.43
CA ARG A 379 -24.29 -1.84 -7.57
C ARG A 379 -24.10 -0.70 -8.55
N ALA A 380 -23.93 0.53 -8.07
CA ALA A 380 -23.71 1.68 -8.97
C ALA A 380 -22.41 1.57 -9.78
N VAL A 381 -21.40 0.87 -9.25
CA VAL A 381 -20.15 0.58 -9.98
C VAL A 381 -20.38 -0.56 -10.98
N GLU A 382 -21.09 -1.62 -10.58
CA GLU A 382 -21.46 -2.73 -11.46
C GLU A 382 -22.29 -2.23 -12.66
N ASP A 383 -23.31 -1.40 -12.42
CA ASP A 383 -24.14 -0.80 -13.47
C ASP A 383 -23.29 0.03 -14.44
N LYS A 384 -22.34 0.84 -13.93
CA LYS A 384 -21.42 1.60 -14.79
C LYS A 384 -20.49 0.70 -15.59
N ASN A 385 -20.00 -0.39 -14.99
CA ASN A 385 -19.13 -1.33 -15.69
C ASN A 385 -19.90 -2.03 -16.82
N THR A 386 -21.11 -2.50 -16.55
CA THR A 386 -21.96 -3.09 -17.60
C THR A 386 -22.27 -2.11 -18.73
N ALA A 387 -22.47 -0.81 -18.42
CA ALA A 387 -22.65 0.22 -19.45
C ALA A 387 -21.39 0.43 -20.30
N MET A 388 -20.20 0.45 -19.68
CA MET A 388 -18.93 0.53 -20.42
C MET A 388 -18.68 -0.72 -21.27
N ASP A 389 -19.04 -1.92 -20.77
CA ASP A 389 -18.92 -3.16 -21.52
C ASP A 389 -19.83 -3.16 -22.76
N ILE A 390 -21.08 -2.68 -22.61
CA ILE A 390 -22.01 -2.50 -23.74
C ILE A 390 -21.44 -1.49 -24.76
N GLU A 391 -20.94 -0.34 -24.31
CA GLU A 391 -20.33 0.65 -25.20
C GLU A 391 -19.10 0.09 -25.92
N HIS A 392 -18.28 -0.69 -25.21
CA HIS A 392 -17.13 -1.38 -25.78
C HIS A 392 -17.56 -2.37 -26.86
N ASP A 393 -18.56 -3.22 -26.61
CA ASP A 393 -19.10 -4.15 -27.60
C ASP A 393 -19.63 -3.42 -28.84
N GLU A 394 -20.36 -2.31 -28.66
CA GLU A 394 -20.83 -1.48 -29.76
C GLU A 394 -19.67 -0.89 -30.58
N THR A 395 -18.61 -0.40 -29.92
CA THR A 395 -17.41 0.10 -30.62
C THR A 395 -16.69 -1.01 -31.36
N CYS A 396 -16.56 -2.21 -30.79
CA CYS A 396 -15.97 -3.37 -31.43
C CYS A 396 -16.76 -3.79 -32.68
N VAL A 397 -18.10 -3.78 -32.62
CA VAL A 397 -18.95 -4.04 -33.79
C VAL A 397 -18.75 -2.97 -34.88
N ARG A 398 -18.70 -1.69 -34.51
CA ARG A 398 -18.39 -0.59 -35.46
C ARG A 398 -17.02 -0.78 -36.11
N LEU A 399 -16.01 -1.10 -35.30
CA LEU A 399 -14.65 -1.33 -35.75
C LEU A 399 -14.54 -2.55 -36.67
N GLY A 400 -15.29 -3.62 -36.39
CA GLY A 400 -15.43 -4.79 -37.25
C GLY A 400 -16.01 -4.45 -38.64
N ARG A 401 -17.02 -3.56 -38.69
CA ARG A 401 -17.56 -3.07 -39.98
C ARG A 401 -16.51 -2.26 -40.76
N ILE A 402 -15.74 -1.42 -40.07
CA ILE A 402 -14.65 -0.65 -40.68
C ILE A 402 -13.59 -1.62 -41.22
N LYS A 403 -13.13 -2.60 -40.45
CA LYS A 403 -12.20 -3.65 -40.90
C LYS A 403 -12.69 -4.35 -42.17
N ALA A 404 -13.94 -4.77 -42.20
CA ALA A 404 -14.54 -5.40 -43.37
C ALA A 404 -14.55 -4.47 -44.59
N SER A 405 -14.87 -3.18 -44.41
CA SER A 405 -14.83 -2.19 -45.49
C SER A 405 -13.42 -1.94 -46.02
N VAL A 406 -12.42 -1.82 -45.13
CA VAL A 406 -11.01 -1.66 -45.49
C VAL A 406 -10.51 -2.90 -46.24
N HIS A 407 -10.86 -4.10 -45.78
CA HIS A 407 -10.54 -5.34 -46.48
C HIS A 407 -11.16 -5.40 -47.88
N SER A 408 -12.42 -4.98 -48.01
CA SER A 408 -13.10 -4.92 -49.32
C SER A 408 -12.41 -3.95 -50.28
N ILE A 409 -12.03 -2.75 -49.81
CA ILE A 409 -11.34 -1.75 -50.62
C ILE A 409 -9.93 -2.22 -50.99
N PHE A 410 -9.20 -2.80 -50.04
CA PHE A 410 -7.87 -3.35 -50.26
C PHE A 410 -7.92 -4.44 -51.34
N THR A 411 -8.83 -5.41 -51.22
CA THR A 411 -9.01 -6.50 -52.18
C THR A 411 -9.43 -5.98 -53.56
N LEU A 412 -10.34 -5.00 -53.63
CA LEU A 412 -10.76 -4.38 -54.89
C LEU A 412 -9.59 -3.69 -55.61
N LEU A 413 -8.80 -2.89 -54.89
CA LEU A 413 -7.65 -2.20 -55.47
C LEU A 413 -6.57 -3.18 -55.95
N HIS A 414 -6.29 -4.24 -55.18
CA HIS A 414 -5.30 -5.26 -55.53
C HIS A 414 -5.73 -6.18 -56.68
N GLN A 415 -7.03 -6.32 -56.94
CA GLN A 415 -7.53 -7.03 -58.14
C GLN A 415 -7.38 -6.19 -59.41
N THR A 416 -7.35 -4.85 -59.31
CA THR A 416 -7.19 -3.94 -60.46
C THR A 416 -5.74 -3.63 -60.85
N THR A 417 -4.78 -3.82 -59.94
CA THR A 417 -3.35 -3.65 -60.21
C THR A 417 -2.71 -4.99 -60.60
N ASP A 418 -2.48 -5.16 -61.90
CA ASP A 418 -1.87 -6.36 -62.50
C ASP A 418 -0.46 -6.66 -61.92
N LYS A 419 -0.28 -7.89 -61.41
CA LYS A 419 0.95 -8.69 -61.27
C LYS A 419 2.31 -7.98 -61.13
N GLN A 420 2.45 -7.03 -60.21
CA GLN A 420 3.78 -6.61 -59.76
C GLN A 420 3.97 -6.78 -58.25
N LYS A 421 4.79 -7.79 -57.92
CA LYS A 421 5.53 -8.00 -56.68
C LYS A 421 4.83 -7.52 -55.40
N THR A 422 4.12 -8.45 -54.77
CA THR A 422 3.93 -8.41 -53.32
C THR A 422 5.31 -8.35 -52.64
N PRO A 423 5.67 -7.30 -51.89
CA PRO A 423 6.72 -7.44 -50.90
C PRO A 423 6.19 -8.39 -49.82
N SER A 424 6.66 -9.63 -49.89
CA SER A 424 6.61 -10.60 -48.80
C SER A 424 7.29 -9.99 -47.57
N SER A 425 6.54 -9.32 -46.71
CA SER A 425 7.05 -8.98 -45.37
C SER A 425 6.07 -9.10 -44.23
N HIS A 426 4.82 -9.49 -44.44
CA HIS A 426 3.95 -9.85 -43.31
C HIS A 426 3.18 -11.11 -43.67
N GLY A 427 3.59 -12.20 -43.02
CA GLY A 427 3.14 -13.54 -43.30
C GLY A 427 1.62 -13.69 -43.22
N SER A 428 1.14 -14.71 -43.92
CA SER A 428 -0.20 -15.30 -43.84
C SER A 428 -0.96 -14.98 -42.54
N LEU A 429 -1.67 -13.87 -42.54
CA LEU A 429 -2.80 -13.64 -41.66
C LEU A 429 -3.85 -12.97 -42.54
N THR A 430 -4.86 -13.74 -42.88
CA THR A 430 -6.02 -13.34 -43.69
C THR A 430 -6.86 -12.24 -43.05
N ASP A 431 -6.47 -11.76 -41.85
CA ASP A 431 -7.34 -11.00 -40.98
C ASP A 431 -6.74 -9.62 -40.65
N ILE A 432 -7.52 -8.57 -40.94
CA ILE A 432 -7.22 -7.20 -40.53
C ILE A 432 -7.45 -7.09 -39.02
N THR A 433 -6.37 -6.84 -38.27
CA THR A 433 -6.34 -6.62 -36.82
C THR A 433 -6.26 -5.12 -36.50
N ASP A 434 -6.53 -4.71 -35.26
CA ASP A 434 -6.51 -3.29 -34.88
C ASP A 434 -5.13 -2.66 -34.97
N ALA A 435 -4.07 -3.46 -34.81
CA ALA A 435 -2.69 -2.99 -34.93
C ALA A 435 -2.27 -2.79 -36.39
N ASN A 436 -2.77 -3.61 -37.33
CA ASN A 436 -2.36 -3.57 -38.73
C ASN A 436 -3.29 -2.72 -39.62
N MET A 437 -4.47 -2.30 -39.12
CA MET A 437 -5.46 -1.54 -39.90
C MET A 437 -4.91 -0.25 -40.51
N LEU A 438 -4.05 0.46 -39.77
CA LEU A 438 -3.41 1.69 -40.24
C LEU A 438 -2.42 1.43 -41.38
N GLU A 439 -1.68 0.32 -41.33
CA GLU A 439 -0.75 -0.08 -42.39
C GLU A 439 -1.49 -0.47 -43.68
N TYR A 440 -2.65 -1.13 -43.54
CA TYR A 440 -3.53 -1.43 -44.68
C TYR A 440 -4.13 -0.15 -45.30
N LEU A 441 -4.56 0.81 -44.48
CA LEU A 441 -5.04 2.11 -44.95
C LEU A 441 -3.93 2.91 -45.64
N GLU A 442 -2.71 2.91 -45.13
CA GLU A 442 -1.55 3.54 -45.77
C GLU A 442 -1.24 2.92 -47.14
N THR A 443 -1.37 1.59 -47.24
CA THR A 443 -1.19 0.87 -48.52
C THR A 443 -2.29 1.21 -49.52
N ILE A 444 -3.55 1.25 -49.07
CA ILE A 444 -4.70 1.72 -49.87
C ILE A 444 -4.46 3.14 -50.36
N GLU A 445 -4.04 4.06 -49.48
CA GLU A 445 -3.74 5.45 -49.82
C GLU A 445 -2.65 5.55 -50.89
N LYS A 446 -1.53 4.82 -50.73
CA LYS A 446 -0.45 4.77 -51.73
C LYS A 446 -0.94 4.24 -53.08
N CYS A 447 -1.78 3.19 -53.10
CA CYS A 447 -2.36 2.65 -54.33
C CYS A 447 -3.30 3.66 -55.02
N ILE A 448 -4.17 4.33 -54.26
CA ILE A 448 -5.08 5.36 -54.78
C ILE A 448 -4.27 6.52 -55.36
N ILE A 449 -3.25 7.01 -54.63
CA ILE A 449 -2.34 8.08 -55.10
C ILE A 449 -1.63 7.65 -56.40
N ALA A 450 -1.15 6.41 -56.49
CA ALA A 450 -0.49 5.89 -57.68
C ALA A 450 -1.44 5.81 -58.89
N GLN A 451 -2.72 5.47 -58.69
CA GLN A 451 -3.73 5.49 -59.75
C GLN A 451 -4.17 6.92 -60.15
N LEU A 452 -4.07 7.89 -59.23
CA LEU A 452 -4.36 9.30 -59.48
C LEU A 452 -3.18 10.09 -60.09
N GLN A 453 -1.97 9.54 -60.09
CA GLN A 453 -0.87 10.12 -60.86
C GLN A 453 -1.09 9.83 -62.36
N PRO A 454 -1.22 10.85 -63.22
CA PRO A 454 -1.46 10.64 -64.64
C PRO A 454 -0.30 9.89 -65.27
N THR A 455 -0.64 8.93 -66.14
CA THR A 455 0.26 8.15 -66.99
C THR A 455 0.95 9.05 -68.02
N THR A 456 1.86 9.92 -67.58
CA THR A 456 2.75 10.68 -68.48
C THR A 456 4.11 10.02 -68.49
N ALA A 457 4.21 8.92 -69.23
CA ALA A 457 5.48 8.31 -69.58
C ALA A 457 5.48 7.91 -71.06
N VAL A 458 5.63 8.89 -71.97
CA VAL A 458 6.31 8.67 -73.24
C VAL A 458 7.08 9.95 -73.60
N THR A 459 8.38 9.76 -73.87
CA THR A 459 9.36 10.70 -74.46
C THR A 459 10.04 11.74 -73.55
N ALA A 460 11.28 11.45 -73.16
CA ALA A 460 12.49 12.21 -73.56
C ALA A 460 13.62 11.93 -72.55
N GLY A 461 14.76 11.49 -73.07
CA GLY A 461 15.96 11.21 -72.29
C GLY A 461 16.74 12.47 -71.88
N PHE A 462 17.78 12.20 -71.09
CA PHE A 462 18.87 13.07 -70.62
C PHE A 462 18.54 14.10 -69.53
N ALA A 463 18.95 13.82 -68.29
CA ALA A 463 20.19 14.34 -67.70
C ALA A 463 20.25 14.10 -66.17
N LYS A 464 21.43 13.67 -65.68
CA LYS A 464 21.85 13.73 -64.25
C LYS A 464 21.97 15.20 -63.82
N PRO A 465 21.80 15.57 -62.52
CA PRO A 465 22.73 15.15 -61.46
C PRO A 465 22.18 14.94 -60.03
N ARG A 466 22.99 14.17 -59.27
CA ARG A 466 23.18 14.02 -57.81
C ARG A 466 22.28 14.84 -56.85
N ILE A 467 21.80 14.18 -55.78
CA ILE A 467 22.11 14.45 -54.36
C ILE A 467 21.70 13.22 -53.51
N LYS A 468 22.36 13.08 -52.35
CA LYS A 468 22.58 11.91 -51.48
C LYS A 468 21.31 11.29 -50.86
N HIS A 469 21.20 9.96 -50.89
CA HIS A 469 20.31 9.19 -50.00
C HIS A 469 21.11 8.65 -48.81
N SER A 470 20.77 9.10 -47.60
CA SER A 470 21.11 8.43 -46.34
C SER A 470 20.05 7.38 -46.05
N SER A 471 20.49 6.13 -45.99
CA SER A 471 19.73 4.95 -45.57
C SER A 471 19.44 4.96 -44.08
N LEU A 472 18.17 4.79 -43.71
CA LEU A 472 17.78 4.32 -42.37
C LEU A 472 16.60 3.34 -42.51
N PHE A 473 16.95 2.05 -42.58
CA PHE A 473 16.12 0.97 -42.04
C PHE A 473 16.51 0.78 -40.57
N PRO A 474 15.59 0.52 -39.63
CA PRO A 474 15.91 -0.15 -38.39
C PRO A 474 15.49 -1.62 -38.48
N GLY A 475 16.48 -2.51 -38.39
CA GLY A 475 16.28 -3.93 -38.23
C GLY A 475 17.17 -4.45 -37.11
N SER A 476 16.49 -4.90 -36.05
CA SER A 476 16.90 -5.90 -35.06
C SER A 476 18.04 -5.59 -34.07
N LEU A 477 17.68 -5.77 -32.80
CA LEU A 477 18.52 -6.15 -31.66
C LEU A 477 19.43 -7.35 -32.00
N PRO A 478 20.58 -7.52 -31.30
CA PRO A 478 20.56 -8.40 -30.10
C PRO A 478 21.54 -8.04 -28.95
N ALA A 479 21.24 -8.63 -27.78
CA ALA A 479 22.10 -9.03 -26.63
C ALA A 479 22.94 -7.94 -25.93
N ALA A 480 22.71 -7.53 -24.67
CA ALA A 480 22.63 -8.26 -23.38
C ALA A 480 23.95 -8.94 -22.94
N GLU A 481 24.73 -8.23 -22.12
CA GLU A 481 25.48 -8.66 -20.90
C GLU A 481 26.58 -7.63 -20.53
N PRO A 482 27.16 -7.61 -19.32
CA PRO A 482 26.54 -7.34 -18.02
C PRO A 482 27.17 -6.07 -17.37
N ALA A 483 26.36 -5.24 -16.71
CA ALA A 483 26.87 -4.10 -15.97
C ALA A 483 27.54 -4.57 -14.67
N LYS A 484 28.82 -4.20 -14.53
CA LYS A 484 29.64 -4.40 -13.33
C LYS A 484 29.00 -3.74 -12.11
N VAL A 485 28.81 -4.56 -11.09
CA VAL A 485 28.63 -4.19 -9.69
C VAL A 485 29.86 -3.41 -9.21
N ALA A 486 29.65 -2.19 -8.73
CA ALA A 486 30.53 -1.53 -7.78
C ALA A 486 29.65 -0.95 -6.68
N SER A 487 29.87 -1.50 -5.48
CA SER A 487 29.08 -1.33 -4.26
C SER A 487 29.13 0.07 -3.64
N PRO A 488 28.19 0.35 -2.71
CA PRO A 488 27.95 1.66 -2.13
C PRO A 488 28.86 1.93 -0.93
N ALA A 489 29.42 3.13 -0.87
CA ALA A 489 29.81 3.81 0.36
C ALA A 489 28.75 4.91 0.59
N SER A 490 28.11 5.10 1.72
CA SER A 490 28.38 4.71 3.10
C SER A 490 27.05 4.77 3.87
N ARG A 491 26.70 3.66 4.54
CA ARG A 491 25.63 3.61 5.55
C ARG A 491 25.97 4.53 6.73
N PRO A 492 25.03 5.26 7.33
CA PRO A 492 25.11 5.54 8.75
C PRO A 492 24.96 4.22 9.49
N SER A 493 25.88 3.96 10.41
CA SER A 493 25.95 2.79 11.28
C SER A 493 24.66 2.60 12.09
N GLU A 494 24.23 1.35 12.24
CA GLU A 494 23.15 0.88 13.12
C GLU A 494 23.56 0.96 14.62
N GLU A 495 24.28 2.00 15.03
CA GLU A 495 24.68 2.24 16.43
C GLU A 495 23.82 3.33 17.13
N ASP A 496 22.93 4.02 16.41
CA ASP A 496 22.15 5.15 16.94
C ASP A 496 20.81 4.76 17.60
N GLU A 497 20.53 3.47 17.81
CA GLU A 497 19.35 2.99 18.55
C GLU A 497 19.64 2.61 20.02
N ARG A 498 20.76 3.07 20.58
CA ARG A 498 21.00 2.93 22.02
C ARG A 498 20.29 4.06 22.77
N ALA A 499 19.46 3.70 23.75
CA ALA A 499 18.91 4.67 24.69
C ALA A 499 20.06 5.44 25.36
N LEU A 500 20.05 6.77 25.18
CA LEU A 500 21.05 7.67 25.78
C LEU A 500 21.07 7.48 27.29
N THR A 501 22.28 7.36 27.83
CA THR A 501 22.50 7.25 29.27
C THR A 501 22.16 8.59 29.92
N TYR A 502 21.75 8.59 31.20
CA TYR A 502 21.34 9.81 31.92
C TYR A 502 22.38 10.95 31.84
N ASP A 503 23.66 10.61 31.79
CA ASP A 503 24.76 11.58 31.70
C ASP A 503 24.86 12.23 30.31
N GLU A 504 24.58 11.48 29.23
CA GLU A 504 24.61 11.98 27.84
C GLU A 504 23.41 12.91 27.56
N LEU A 505 22.25 12.63 28.17
CA LEU A 505 21.08 13.51 28.15
C LEU A 505 21.33 14.84 28.87
N LYS A 506 22.14 14.83 29.93
CA LYS A 506 22.51 16.01 30.70
C LYS A 506 23.49 16.91 29.93
N GLU A 507 24.40 16.31 29.16
CA GLU A 507 25.36 17.04 28.32
C GLU A 507 24.67 17.70 27.10
N ALA A 508 23.76 16.97 26.44
CA ALA A 508 22.95 17.51 25.34
C ALA A 508 22.00 18.65 25.79
N ALA A 509 21.49 18.59 27.03
CA ALA A 509 20.69 19.67 27.60
C ALA A 509 21.52 20.95 27.81
N HIS A 510 22.81 20.82 28.16
CA HIS A 510 23.73 21.94 28.35
C HIS A 510 24.16 22.60 27.03
N GLU A 511 24.27 21.86 25.92
CA GLU A 511 24.57 22.43 24.61
C GLU A 511 23.37 23.21 23.99
N SER A 512 22.14 22.85 24.35
CA SER A 512 20.94 23.49 23.79
C SER A 512 20.63 24.88 24.37
N TYR A 513 21.30 25.28 25.46
CA TYR A 513 21.16 26.60 26.08
C TYR A 513 22.55 27.24 26.26
N PRO A 514 23.06 27.97 25.25
CA PRO A 514 24.18 28.86 25.49
C PRO A 514 23.71 29.97 26.44
N SER A 515 24.31 30.03 27.63
CA SER A 515 24.06 31.04 28.65
C SER A 515 24.10 32.45 28.06
N THR A 516 22.98 33.16 28.17
CA THR A 516 22.94 34.63 28.18
C THR A 516 23.09 35.16 29.59
#